data_AF-A0A3M1GN15-F1
#
_entry.id   AF-A0A3M1GN15-F1
#
_cell.length_a   1.000
_cell.length_b   1.000
_cell.length_c   1.000
_cell.angle_alpha   90.00
_cell.angle_beta   90.00
_cell.angle_gamma   90.00
#
_symmetry.space_group_name_H-M   'P 1'
#
loop_
_entity.id
_entity.type
_entity.pdbx_description
1 polymer ?
#
loop_
_entity_poly.entity_id
_entity_poly.type
_entity_poly.pdbx_seq_one_letter_code
_entity_poly.pdbx_strand_id
1 'polypeptide(L)' 'PEARHWHLGPVAVEPRRQGQGIGSALMEMAMALITARREPAFLATDQAACVPFFARYGFRDLLQAAILGVPHRFLLRPPG' A
#
# COMPACT_ATOMS: atom_id res chain seq x y z
N PRO A 1 2.66 12.92 5.23
CA PRO A 1 2.47 14.25 4.60
C PRO A 1 1.55 15.11 5.47
N GLU A 2 1.59 16.44 5.37
CA GLU A 2 0.73 17.32 6.19
C GLU A 2 -0.74 17.38 5.69
N ALA A 3 -0.95 17.21 4.39
CA ALA A 3 -2.29 17.13 3.80
C ALA A 3 -3.04 15.87 4.28
N ARG A 4 -4.37 15.92 4.37
CA ARG A 4 -5.19 14.75 4.72
C ARG A 4 -4.93 13.58 3.76
N HIS A 5 -4.66 12.40 4.31
CA HIS A 5 -4.36 11.20 3.56
C HIS A 5 -4.58 9.96 4.42
N TRP A 6 -4.73 8.81 3.76
CA TRP A 6 -4.66 7.50 4.39
C TRP A 6 -3.22 7.01 4.43
N HIS A 7 -2.83 6.38 5.53
CA HIS A 7 -1.61 5.61 5.63
C HIS A 7 -1.97 4.14 5.76
N LEU A 8 -1.65 3.34 4.75
CA LEU A 8 -2.02 1.94 4.69
C LEU A 8 -0.84 1.07 5.11
N GLY A 9 -0.92 0.48 6.29
CA GLY A 9 0.07 -0.48 6.77
C GLY A 9 0.11 -0.64 8.29
N PRO A 10 0.67 -1.75 8.79
CA PRO A 10 1.19 -2.87 7.99
C PRO A 10 0.07 -3.72 7.37
N VAL A 11 0.30 -4.23 6.14
CA VAL A 11 -0.55 -5.24 5.50
C VAL A 11 0.28 -6.51 5.39
N ALA A 12 -0.16 -7.57 6.05
CA ALA A 12 0.57 -8.84 6.08
C ALA A 12 -0.40 -10.01 6.02
N VAL A 13 0.07 -11.11 5.41
CA VAL A 13 -0.60 -12.40 5.40
C VAL A 13 0.40 -13.43 5.88
N GLU A 14 -0.02 -14.28 6.82
CA GLU A 14 0.77 -15.39 7.31
C GLU A 14 1.33 -16.21 6.12
N PRO A 15 2.63 -16.58 6.09
CA PRO A 15 3.25 -17.23 4.94
C PRO A 15 2.49 -18.47 4.42
N ARG A 16 1.98 -19.31 5.33
CA ARG A 16 1.21 -20.53 4.98
C ARG A 16 -0.17 -20.24 4.39
N ARG A 17 -0.61 -18.98 4.44
CA ARG A 17 -1.92 -18.50 3.99
C ARG A 17 -1.80 -17.59 2.76
N GLN A 18 -0.59 -17.32 2.29
CA GLN A 18 -0.36 -16.55 1.07
C GLN A 18 -0.85 -17.32 -0.18
N GLY A 19 -1.13 -16.59 -1.26
CA GLY A 19 -1.68 -17.17 -2.50
C GLY A 19 -3.17 -17.54 -2.43
N GLN A 20 -3.83 -17.38 -1.27
CA GLN A 20 -5.25 -17.72 -1.07
C GLN A 20 -6.20 -16.51 -1.24
N GLY A 21 -5.72 -15.39 -1.81
CA GLY A 21 -6.53 -14.18 -2.01
C GLY A 21 -6.77 -13.31 -0.77
N ILE A 22 -6.28 -13.69 0.41
CA ILE A 22 -6.49 -12.94 1.67
C ILE A 22 -5.96 -11.49 1.57
N GLY A 23 -4.74 -11.32 1.02
CA GLY A 23 -4.16 -9.99 0.84
C GLY A 23 -5.03 -9.12 -0.08
N SER A 24 -5.59 -9.73 -1.14
CA SER A 24 -6.48 -9.02 -2.05
C SER A 24 -7.77 -8.59 -1.36
N ALA A 25 -8.39 -9.46 -0.57
CA ALA A 25 -9.60 -9.15 0.18
C ALA A 25 -9.38 -8.00 1.19
N LEU A 26 -8.23 -7.99 1.88
CA LEU A 26 -7.84 -6.88 2.76
C LEU A 26 -7.71 -5.56 1.99
N MET A 27 -7.04 -5.60 0.83
CA MET A 27 -6.85 -4.42 0.00
C MET A 27 -8.16 -3.91 -0.60
N GLU A 28 -9.05 -4.79 -1.05
CA GLU A 28 -10.38 -4.44 -1.59
C GLU A 28 -11.22 -3.72 -0.55
N MET A 29 -11.28 -4.23 0.68
CA MET A 29 -11.95 -3.57 1.79
C MET A 29 -11.35 -2.17 2.07
N ALA A 30 -10.03 -2.08 2.15
CA ALA A 30 -9.35 -0.79 2.37
C ALA A 30 -9.63 0.20 1.24
N MET A 31 -9.59 -0.25 -0.01
CA MET A 31 -9.84 0.59 -1.17
C MET A 31 -11.27 1.11 -1.17
N ALA A 32 -12.27 0.29 -0.84
CA ALA A 32 -13.66 0.74 -0.74
C ALA A 32 -13.81 1.94 0.22
N LEU A 33 -13.11 1.92 1.36
CA LEU A 33 -13.12 3.01 2.34
C LEU A 33 -12.40 4.27 1.85
N ILE A 34 -11.26 4.10 1.17
CA ILE A 34 -10.44 5.19 0.66
C ILE A 34 -11.14 5.88 -0.53
N THR A 35 -11.67 5.10 -1.47
CA THR A 35 -12.34 5.64 -2.66
C THR A 35 -13.64 6.35 -2.32
N ALA A 36 -14.39 5.86 -1.32
CA ALA A 36 -15.61 6.53 -0.85
C ALA A 36 -15.35 7.95 -0.34
N ARG A 37 -14.13 8.22 0.17
CA ARG A 37 -13.73 9.53 0.69
C ARG A 37 -12.97 10.40 -0.30
N ARG A 38 -12.59 9.85 -1.47
CA ARG A 38 -11.80 10.55 -2.50
C ARG A 38 -10.49 11.14 -1.98
N GLU A 39 -9.87 10.46 -1.01
CA GLU A 39 -8.62 10.89 -0.39
C GLU A 39 -7.42 10.11 -0.96
N PRO A 40 -6.22 10.69 -0.98
CA PRO A 40 -5.00 9.97 -1.34
C PRO A 40 -4.65 8.91 -0.29
N ALA A 41 -3.92 7.88 -0.70
CA ALA A 41 -3.37 6.86 0.19
C ALA A 41 -1.89 6.63 -0.05
N PHE A 42 -1.14 6.44 1.03
CA PHE A 42 0.29 6.16 1.02
C PHE A 42 0.57 4.83 1.70
N LEU A 43 1.59 4.13 1.21
CA LEU A 43 2.17 2.99 1.90
C LEU A 43 3.68 2.94 1.67
N ALA A 44 4.38 2.18 2.50
CA ALA A 44 5.78 1.88 2.33
C ALA A 44 6.00 0.36 2.33
N THR A 45 6.95 -0.10 1.53
CA THR A 45 7.36 -1.51 1.49
C THR A 45 8.87 -1.60 1.31
N ASP A 46 9.53 -2.41 2.12
CA ASP A 46 10.92 -2.85 1.94
C ASP A 46 11.03 -4.02 0.94
N GLN A 47 9.92 -4.67 0.63
CA GLN A 47 9.85 -5.76 -0.34
C GLN A 47 9.47 -5.23 -1.73
N ALA A 48 10.46 -5.17 -2.63
CA ALA A 48 10.24 -4.77 -4.02
C ALA A 48 9.22 -5.69 -4.74
N ALA A 49 9.17 -6.97 -4.36
CA ALA A 49 8.23 -7.96 -4.90
C ALA A 49 6.76 -7.63 -4.58
N CYS A 50 6.48 -6.83 -3.55
CA CYS A 50 5.12 -6.42 -3.21
C CYS A 50 4.62 -5.24 -4.08
N VAL A 51 5.50 -4.52 -4.78
CA VAL A 51 5.09 -3.35 -5.58
C VAL A 51 4.09 -3.69 -6.69
N PRO A 52 4.28 -4.75 -7.50
CA PRO A 52 3.29 -5.14 -8.50
C PRO A 52 1.93 -5.54 -7.91
N PHE A 53 1.89 -6.00 -6.65
CA PHE A 53 0.64 -6.29 -5.96
C PHE A 53 -0.12 -5.00 -5.63
N PHE A 54 0.55 -4.02 -5.04
CA PHE A 54 -0.09 -2.73 -4.71
C PHE A 54 -0.43 -1.89 -5.95
N ALA A 55 0.36 -2.01 -7.03
CA ALA A 55 0.11 -1.30 -8.29
C ALA A 55 -1.28 -1.61 -8.89
N ARG A 56 -1.80 -2.82 -8.67
CA ARG A 56 -3.16 -3.23 -9.09
C ARG A 56 -4.26 -2.37 -8.47
N TYR A 57 -4.00 -1.75 -7.33
CA TYR A 57 -4.93 -0.88 -6.60
C TYR A 57 -4.69 0.62 -6.88
N GLY A 58 -3.89 0.94 -7.90
CA GLY A 58 -3.63 2.32 -8.34
C GLY A 58 -2.49 3.02 -7.59
N PHE A 59 -1.74 2.30 -6.74
CA PHE A 59 -0.51 2.82 -6.14
C PHE A 59 0.60 2.92 -7.19
N ARG A 60 1.41 3.96 -7.09
CA ARG A 60 2.54 4.24 -7.98
C ARG A 60 3.75 4.64 -7.13
N ASP A 61 4.95 4.43 -7.64
CA ASP A 61 6.16 4.92 -6.97
C ASP A 61 6.10 6.42 -6.75
N LEU A 62 6.45 6.83 -5.54
CA LEU A 62 6.67 8.22 -5.19
C LEU A 62 8.15 8.49 -4.94
N LEU A 63 8.75 7.73 -4.02
CA LEU A 63 10.16 7.89 -3.67
C LEU A 63 10.73 6.61 -3.08
N GLN A 64 12.06 6.56 -2.99
CA GLN A 64 12.80 5.56 -2.23
C GLN A 64 13.61 6.24 -1.14
N ALA A 65 13.56 5.71 0.07
CA ALA A 65 14.37 6.21 1.18
C ALA A 65 14.63 5.07 2.17
N ALA A 66 15.73 5.18 2.93
CA ALA A 66 16.01 4.25 3.99
C ALA A 66 15.22 4.60 5.25
N ILE A 67 14.52 3.63 5.84
CA ILE A 67 13.95 3.72 7.18
C ILE A 67 14.82 2.85 8.07
N LEU A 68 15.47 3.44 9.06
CA LEU A 68 16.40 2.72 9.97
C LEU A 68 17.47 1.91 9.21
N GLY A 69 17.99 2.46 8.11
CA GLY A 69 18.99 1.80 7.26
C GLY A 69 18.43 0.76 6.27
N VAL A 70 17.14 0.46 6.31
CA VAL A 70 16.48 -0.48 5.39
C VAL A 70 15.86 0.28 4.22
N PRO A 71 16.25 0.00 2.96
CA PRO A 71 15.63 0.63 1.80
C PRO A 71 14.13 0.34 1.73
N HIS A 72 13.32 1.38 1.70
CA HIS A 72 11.88 1.29 1.49
C HIS A 72 11.50 2.03 0.21
N ARG A 73 10.51 1.49 -0.48
CA ARG A 73 9.76 2.18 -1.53
C ARG A 73 8.49 2.74 -0.93
N PHE A 74 8.26 4.02 -1.15
CA PHE A 74 7.04 4.70 -0.77
C PHE A 74 6.16 4.82 -2.00
N LEU A 75 4.93 4.32 -1.90
CA LEU A 75 3.96 4.33 -2.98
C LEU A 75 2.80 5.26 -2.63
N LEU A 76 2.32 5.99 -3.63
CA LEU A 76 1.18 6.89 -3.56
C LEU A 76 0.07 6.39 -4.48
N ARG A 77 -1.14 6.33 -3.96
CA ARG A 77 -2.37 6.34 -4.74
C ARG A 77 -2.96 7.76 -4.71
N PRO A 78 -3.10 8.45 -5.85
CA PRO A 78 -3.73 9.77 -5.88
C PRO A 78 -5.21 9.71 -5.46
N PRO A 79 -5.85 10.82 -5.08
CA PRO A 79 -7.29 10.85 -4.89
C PRO A 79 -8.00 10.39 -6.17
N GLY A 80 -9.09 9.63 -6.00
CA GLY A 80 -9.94 9.13 -7.09
C GLY A 80 -11.23 9.92 -7.23
#